data_AF-A0A818CT91-F1
#
_entry.id   AF-A0A818CT91-F1
#
_cell.length_a   1.000
_cell.length_b   1.000
_cell.length_c   1.000
_cell.angle_alpha   90.00
_cell.angle_beta   90.00
_cell.angle_gamma   90.00
#
_symmetry.space_group_name_H-M   'P 1'
#
loop_
_entity.id
_entity.type
_entity.pdbx_description
1 polymer ?
#
loop_
_entity_poly.entity_id
_entity_poly.type
_entity_poly.pdbx_seq_one_letter_code
_entity_poly.pdbx_strand_id
1 'polypeptide(L)'
;MNTANKNHLNILDLPNEILLIICNKLNMVNVLYSLVDVNERFDQLIFDHLYIRHLNMTIMTIRSVFDRIYSIDDQVLSRICEQILPRIHHQVNQLTVEPHSMDHLFTVNYSQLYSLSLVDFQEKILLQYLTGNSILCNLLSEQITHLYIDIEVKTDIPPLSKTLSKIFVLILSLCKRLIYLNFCSSCRYRLMARHWPSSHAKGLN
;
A
#
# COMPACT_ATOMS: atom_id res chain seq x y z
N MET A 1 -47.20 32.73 4.29
CA MET A 1 -45.73 32.68 4.40
C MET A 1 -45.29 31.32 3.88
N ASN A 2 -44.60 31.28 2.73
CA ASN A 2 -44.14 30.05 2.10
C ASN A 2 -43.04 29.40 2.94
N THR A 3 -43.32 28.20 3.46
CA THR A 3 -42.31 27.29 3.98
C THR A 3 -41.47 26.81 2.81
N ALA A 4 -40.28 27.42 2.64
CA ALA A 4 -39.25 26.91 1.76
C ALA A 4 -38.82 25.54 2.29
N ASN A 5 -39.39 24.49 1.74
CA ASN A 5 -39.04 23.10 1.99
C ASN A 5 -37.61 22.90 1.45
N LYS A 6 -36.60 23.19 2.26
CA LYS A 6 -35.22 22.83 1.93
C LYS A 6 -35.15 21.31 2.07
N ASN A 7 -35.31 20.62 0.95
CA ASN A 7 -34.99 19.21 0.81
C ASN A 7 -33.48 19.03 1.05
N HIS A 8 -33.08 18.99 2.32
CA HIS A 8 -31.73 18.65 2.73
C HIS A 8 -31.60 17.14 2.60
N LEU A 9 -31.12 16.70 1.44
CA LEU A 9 -30.79 15.31 1.20
C LEU A 9 -29.59 14.96 2.08
N ASN A 10 -29.78 14.06 3.05
CA ASN A 10 -28.71 13.58 3.91
C ASN A 10 -27.86 12.57 3.12
N ILE A 11 -26.55 12.53 3.38
CA ILE A 11 -25.68 11.51 2.79
C ILE A 11 -26.17 10.10 3.13
N LEU A 12 -26.78 9.92 4.31
CA LEU A 12 -27.39 8.66 4.74
C LEU A 12 -28.67 8.31 3.99
N ASP A 13 -29.23 9.20 3.17
CA ASP A 13 -30.39 8.90 2.32
C ASP A 13 -29.95 8.30 0.97
N LEU A 14 -28.65 8.34 0.65
CA LEU A 14 -28.12 7.78 -0.59
C LEU A 14 -28.12 6.25 -0.56
N PRO A 15 -28.30 5.55 -1.70
CA PRO A 15 -28.11 4.11 -1.82
C PRO A 15 -26.67 3.66 -1.51
N ASN A 16 -26.51 2.40 -1.09
CA ASN A 16 -25.21 1.82 -0.72
C ASN A 16 -24.19 1.88 -1.87
N GLU A 17 -24.65 1.67 -3.10
CA GLU A 17 -23.83 1.69 -4.31
C GLU A 17 -23.23 3.08 -4.55
N ILE A 18 -24.02 4.13 -4.31
CA ILE A 18 -23.57 5.52 -4.44
C ILE A 18 -22.57 5.86 -3.34
N LEU A 19 -22.85 5.44 -2.10
CA LEU A 19 -21.92 5.62 -0.98
C LEU A 19 -20.59 4.93 -1.24
N LEU A 20 -20.60 3.70 -1.74
CA LEU A 20 -19.40 2.95 -2.09
C LEU A 20 -18.61 3.64 -3.21
N ILE A 21 -19.28 4.16 -4.25
CA ILE A 21 -18.64 4.96 -5.30
C ILE A 21 -17.97 6.20 -4.72
N ILE A 22 -18.60 6.88 -3.76
CA ILE A 22 -18.01 8.03 -3.08
C ILE A 22 -16.77 7.59 -2.29
N CYS A 23 -16.88 6.56 -1.44
CA CYS A 23 -15.76 6.03 -0.66
C CYS A 23 -14.59 5.58 -1.53
N ASN A 24 -14.85 4.99 -2.70
CA ASN A 24 -13.83 4.57 -3.67
C ASN A 24 -13.09 5.74 -4.34
N LYS A 25 -13.69 6.93 -4.36
CA LYS A 25 -13.05 8.15 -4.88
C LYS A 25 -12.26 8.91 -3.83
N LEU A 26 -12.48 8.60 -2.55
CA LEU A 26 -11.76 9.21 -1.44
C LEU A 26 -10.47 8.43 -1.16
N ASN A 27 -9.51 9.11 -0.52
CA ASN A 27 -8.33 8.42 0.00
C ASN A 27 -8.74 7.44 1.11
N MET A 28 -8.25 6.21 1.02
CA MET A 28 -8.64 5.14 1.93
C MET A 28 -8.26 5.41 3.39
N VAL A 29 -7.10 6.02 3.65
CA VAL A 29 -6.67 6.42 5.00
C VAL A 29 -7.69 7.38 5.60
N ASN A 30 -8.16 8.37 4.82
CA ASN A 30 -9.17 9.32 5.27
C ASN A 30 -10.51 8.63 5.55
N VAL A 31 -10.93 7.70 4.70
CA VAL A 31 -12.17 6.93 4.90
C VAL A 31 -12.10 6.08 6.17
N LEU A 32 -11.04 5.29 6.32
CA LEU A 32 -10.86 4.44 7.49
C LEU A 32 -10.82 5.26 8.77
N TYR A 33 -10.02 6.33 8.80
CA TYR A 33 -9.91 7.17 9.98
C TYR A 33 -11.21 7.93 10.31
N SER A 34 -11.91 8.44 9.30
CA SER A 34 -13.00 9.40 9.53
C SER A 34 -14.38 8.78 9.61
N LEU A 35 -14.60 7.61 9.01
CA LEU A 35 -15.94 7.02 8.85
C LEU A 35 -16.14 5.73 9.66
N VAL A 36 -15.05 5.03 10.03
CA VAL A 36 -15.16 3.84 10.89
C VAL A 36 -15.64 4.24 12.29
N ASP A 37 -16.60 3.48 12.80
CA ASP A 37 -17.28 3.66 14.09
C ASP A 37 -18.10 4.97 14.19
N VAL A 38 -18.32 5.67 13.07
CA VAL A 38 -19.22 6.84 13.02
C VAL A 38 -20.67 6.42 12.82
N ASN A 39 -20.90 5.40 11.99
CA ASN A 39 -22.22 4.88 11.70
C ASN A 39 -22.13 3.42 11.25
N GLU A 40 -23.01 2.57 11.76
CA GLU A 40 -23.05 1.13 11.43
C GLU A 40 -23.16 0.88 9.91
N ARG A 41 -23.91 1.72 9.19
CA ARG A 41 -24.05 1.59 7.74
C ARG A 41 -22.73 1.88 7.02
N PHE A 42 -21.94 2.84 7.50
CA PHE A 42 -20.61 3.08 6.94
C PHE A 42 -19.65 1.93 7.28
N ASP A 43 -19.71 1.38 8.48
CA ASP A 43 -18.90 0.22 8.86
C ASP A 43 -19.19 -0.98 7.95
N GLN A 44 -20.48 -1.26 7.69
CA GLN A 44 -20.88 -2.33 6.76
C GLN A 44 -20.32 -2.11 5.35
N LEU A 45 -20.27 -0.88 4.87
CA LEU A 45 -19.73 -0.55 3.54
C LEU A 45 -18.19 -0.62 3.50
N ILE A 46 -17.52 -0.14 4.54
CA ILE A 46 -16.06 -0.06 4.61
C ILE A 46 -15.45 -1.43 4.87
N PHE A 47 -16.11 -2.26 5.67
CA PHE A 47 -15.70 -3.65 5.92
C PHE A 47 -16.26 -4.63 4.90
N ASP A 48 -16.93 -4.13 3.86
CA ASP A 48 -17.27 -4.98 2.73
C ASP A 48 -15.98 -5.44 2.03
N HIS A 49 -15.94 -6.74 1.76
CA HIS A 49 -14.80 -7.40 1.14
C HIS A 49 -14.38 -6.79 -0.21
N LEU A 50 -15.30 -6.18 -0.98
CA LEU A 50 -14.97 -5.53 -2.24
C LEU A 50 -14.21 -4.23 -2.03
N TYR A 51 -14.50 -3.52 -0.94
CA TYR A 51 -13.83 -2.27 -0.60
C TYR A 51 -12.43 -2.53 -0.04
N ILE A 52 -12.32 -3.44 0.94
CA ILE A 52 -11.10 -3.55 1.75
C ILE A 52 -10.03 -4.50 1.19
N ARG A 53 -10.35 -5.25 0.14
CA ARG A 53 -9.42 -6.18 -0.51
C ARG A 53 -8.10 -5.51 -0.93
N HIS A 54 -8.17 -4.24 -1.33
CA HIS A 54 -7.00 -3.43 -1.64
C HIS A 54 -6.86 -2.32 -0.61
N LEU A 55 -5.94 -2.50 0.33
CA LEU A 55 -5.61 -1.49 1.32
C LEU A 55 -4.53 -0.56 0.79
N ASN A 56 -4.87 0.71 0.59
CA ASN A 56 -3.93 1.74 0.15
C ASN A 56 -3.56 2.69 1.29
N MET A 57 -2.36 2.50 1.86
CA MET A 57 -1.80 3.30 2.96
C MET A 57 -0.81 4.36 2.46
N THR A 58 -1.09 4.92 1.28
CA THR A 58 -0.35 6.04 0.71
C THR A 58 -1.11 7.34 0.91
N ILE A 59 -0.37 8.43 0.82
CA ILE A 59 -0.93 9.76 0.99
C ILE A 59 -1.36 10.27 -0.37
N MET A 60 -2.54 10.87 -0.44
CA MET A 60 -2.87 11.66 -1.61
C MET A 60 -1.98 12.91 -1.61
N THR A 61 -0.87 12.87 -2.35
CA THR A 61 -0.22 14.09 -2.81
C THR A 61 -1.19 14.79 -3.77
N ILE A 62 -1.99 15.72 -3.26
CA ILE A 62 -2.45 16.81 -4.12
C ILE A 62 -1.16 17.46 -4.60
N ARG A 63 -0.83 17.31 -5.90
CA ARG A 63 0.33 17.90 -6.56
C ARG A 63 0.19 19.43 -6.63
N SER A 64 0.09 20.06 -5.48
CA SER A 64 0.14 21.50 -5.27
C SER A 64 1.61 21.92 -5.27
N VAL A 65 1.88 23.06 -5.89
CA VAL A 65 3.20 23.66 -6.18
C VAL A 65 4.03 24.00 -4.92
N PHE A 66 3.52 23.67 -3.73
CA PHE A 66 4.21 23.85 -2.45
C PHE A 66 4.46 22.49 -1.80
N ASP A 67 5.62 21.92 -2.12
CA ASP A 67 6.17 20.67 -1.58
C ASP A 67 6.21 20.65 -0.05
N ARG A 68 5.10 20.25 0.56
CA ARG A 68 5.15 19.56 1.84
C ARG A 68 4.78 18.13 1.54
N ILE A 69 5.77 17.24 1.62
CA ILE A 69 5.54 15.80 1.73
C ILE A 69 4.77 15.64 3.04
N TYR A 70 3.45 15.70 2.99
CA TYR A 70 2.64 15.30 4.12
C TYR A 70 2.87 13.80 4.27
N SER A 71 3.31 13.35 5.45
CA SER A 71 3.24 11.95 5.89
C SER A 71 1.86 11.70 6.50
N ILE A 72 1.42 10.43 6.61
CA ILE A 72 0.22 10.12 7.39
C ILE A 72 0.56 10.52 8.82
N ASP A 73 -0.32 11.27 9.47
CA ASP A 73 -0.14 11.66 10.86
C ASP A 73 -0.05 10.40 11.74
N ASP A 74 0.91 10.35 12.66
CA ASP A 74 1.14 9.17 13.50
C ASP A 74 -0.11 8.78 14.30
N GLN A 75 -0.94 9.75 14.72
CA GLN A 75 -2.20 9.44 15.43
C GLN A 75 -3.21 8.76 14.51
N VAL A 76 -3.27 9.19 13.25
CA VAL A 76 -4.12 8.57 12.22
C VAL A 76 -3.64 7.15 11.96
N LEU A 77 -2.34 6.96 11.79
CA LEU A 77 -1.73 5.66 11.54
C LEU A 77 -1.90 4.70 12.73
N SER A 78 -1.64 5.17 13.96
CA SER A 78 -1.85 4.40 15.19
C SER A 78 -3.30 3.95 15.32
N ARG A 79 -4.26 4.85 15.11
CA ARG A 79 -5.69 4.47 15.16
C ARG A 79 -6.01 3.39 14.13
N ILE A 80 -5.55 3.54 12.89
CA ILE A 80 -5.77 2.53 11.85
C ILE A 80 -5.14 1.21 12.26
N CYS A 81 -3.89 1.21 12.73
CA CYS A 81 -3.16 -0.01 13.04
C CYS A 81 -3.67 -0.75 14.27
N GLU A 82 -4.10 -0.02 15.30
CA GLU A 82 -4.47 -0.59 16.59
C GLU A 82 -5.97 -0.93 16.68
N GLN A 83 -6.83 -0.20 15.96
CA GLN A 83 -8.28 -0.34 16.10
C GLN A 83 -8.96 -0.92 14.85
N ILE A 84 -8.49 -0.53 13.67
CA ILE A 84 -9.17 -0.85 12.41
C ILE A 84 -8.56 -2.10 11.78
N LEU A 85 -7.25 -2.15 11.58
CA LEU A 85 -6.55 -3.29 10.97
C LEU A 85 -6.87 -4.63 11.63
N PRO A 86 -6.93 -4.76 12.97
CA PRO A 86 -7.29 -6.03 13.60
C PRO A 86 -8.66 -6.57 13.16
N ARG A 87 -9.56 -5.71 12.68
CA ARG A 87 -10.90 -6.10 12.20
C ARG A 87 -10.90 -6.52 10.73
N ILE A 88 -9.95 -6.03 9.93
CA ILE A 88 -9.99 -6.18 8.46
C ILE A 88 -8.80 -6.92 7.84
N HIS A 89 -7.70 -7.11 8.57
CA HIS A 89 -6.44 -7.61 8.00
C HIS A 89 -6.56 -8.96 7.28
N HIS A 90 -7.50 -9.80 7.70
CA HIS A 90 -7.76 -11.10 7.09
C HIS A 90 -8.44 -11.01 5.71
N GLN A 91 -8.94 -9.84 5.32
CA GLN A 91 -9.60 -9.58 4.03
C GLN A 91 -8.70 -8.81 3.06
N VAL A 92 -7.54 -8.34 3.53
CA VAL A 92 -6.61 -7.54 2.72
C VAL A 92 -5.74 -8.49 1.90
N ASN A 93 -5.89 -8.41 0.58
CA ASN A 93 -5.15 -9.28 -0.34
C ASN A 93 -4.10 -8.49 -1.14
N GLN A 94 -4.26 -7.17 -1.20
CA GLN A 94 -3.32 -6.23 -1.79
C GLN A 94 -3.05 -5.09 -0.82
N LEU A 95 -1.78 -4.77 -0.62
CA LEU A 95 -1.35 -3.70 0.28
C LEU A 95 -0.40 -2.76 -0.47
N THR A 96 -0.70 -1.47 -0.43
CA THR A 96 0.22 -0.42 -0.89
C THR A 96 0.72 0.37 0.32
N VAL A 97 2.04 0.49 0.46
CA VAL A 97 2.68 1.18 1.60
C VAL A 97 3.78 2.12 1.14
N GLU A 98 3.97 3.17 1.93
CA GLU A 98 5.10 4.09 1.87
C GLU A 98 6.11 3.77 2.99
N PRO A 99 7.36 4.28 2.92
CA PRO A 99 8.38 3.99 3.91
C PRO A 99 7.99 4.34 5.36
N HIS A 100 7.21 5.41 5.54
CA HIS A 100 6.84 5.94 6.85
C HIS A 100 5.80 5.06 7.56
N SER A 101 4.91 4.40 6.83
CA SER A 101 3.84 3.56 7.40
C SER A 101 4.26 2.11 7.56
N MET A 102 5.40 1.72 7.00
CA MET A 102 5.82 0.34 6.86
C MET A 102 5.99 -0.40 8.20
N ASP A 103 6.63 0.24 9.18
CA ASP A 103 6.93 -0.37 10.49
C ASP A 103 5.65 -0.69 11.27
N HIS A 104 4.64 0.17 11.19
CA HIS A 104 3.36 -0.04 11.86
C HIS A 104 2.50 -1.10 11.15
N LEU A 105 2.56 -1.15 9.82
CA LEU A 105 1.71 -2.05 9.04
C LEU A 105 2.20 -3.49 9.10
N PHE A 106 3.52 -3.71 9.10
CA PHE A 106 4.05 -5.07 9.07
C PHE A 106 4.02 -5.80 10.41
N THR A 107 3.64 -5.15 11.51
CA THR A 107 3.30 -5.89 12.74
C THR A 107 1.99 -6.67 12.63
N VAL A 108 1.18 -6.42 11.59
CA VAL A 108 -0.10 -7.08 11.36
C VAL A 108 0.08 -8.34 10.51
N ASN A 109 -0.58 -9.43 10.89
CA ASN A 109 -0.55 -10.69 10.15
C ASN A 109 -1.62 -10.73 9.04
N TYR A 110 -1.25 -10.42 7.81
CA TYR A 110 -2.17 -10.44 6.67
C TYR A 110 -2.25 -11.82 6.00
N SER A 111 -3.07 -12.73 6.52
CA SER A 111 -3.14 -14.12 6.07
C SER A 111 -3.51 -14.33 4.59
N GLN A 112 -4.12 -13.33 3.94
CA GLN A 112 -4.53 -13.40 2.53
C GLN A 112 -3.70 -12.51 1.60
N LEU A 113 -2.64 -11.86 2.11
CA LEU A 113 -1.84 -10.92 1.34
C LEU A 113 -1.00 -11.65 0.30
N TYR A 114 -1.30 -11.40 -0.97
CA TYR A 114 -0.51 -11.96 -2.08
C TYR A 114 0.15 -10.88 -2.94
N SER A 115 -0.28 -9.62 -2.80
CA SER A 115 0.26 -8.49 -3.56
C SER A 115 0.74 -7.38 -2.62
N LEU A 116 1.99 -6.96 -2.81
CA LEU A 116 2.58 -5.85 -2.05
C LEU A 116 3.12 -4.79 -3.02
N SER A 117 2.79 -3.54 -2.75
CA SER A 117 3.26 -2.38 -3.50
C SER A 117 4.02 -1.46 -2.56
N LEU A 118 5.35 -1.40 -2.72
CA LEU A 118 6.23 -0.48 -1.99
C LEU A 118 6.40 0.76 -2.86
N VAL A 119 5.89 1.92 -2.44
CA VAL A 119 5.94 3.14 -3.26
C VAL A 119 6.77 4.24 -2.60
N ASP A 120 7.35 5.13 -3.43
CA ASP A 120 8.15 6.28 -3.00
C ASP A 120 9.30 5.92 -2.06
N PHE A 121 9.95 4.77 -2.29
CA PHE A 121 11.11 4.36 -1.50
C PHE A 121 12.39 5.00 -2.02
N GLN A 122 13.21 5.52 -1.12
CA GLN A 122 14.62 5.76 -1.43
C GLN A 122 15.38 4.44 -1.40
N GLU A 123 16.31 4.24 -2.35
CA GLU A 123 17.08 3.00 -2.49
C GLU A 123 17.70 2.52 -1.17
N LYS A 124 18.33 3.43 -0.42
CA LYS A 124 19.01 3.10 0.83
C LYS A 124 18.04 2.60 1.90
N ILE A 125 16.86 3.21 1.98
CA ILE A 125 15.82 2.85 2.96
C ILE A 125 15.25 1.48 2.62
N LEU A 126 14.92 1.23 1.35
CA LEU A 126 14.44 -0.08 0.91
C LEU A 126 15.48 -1.18 1.17
N LEU A 127 16.75 -0.93 0.86
CA LEU A 127 17.81 -1.90 1.14
C LEU A 127 17.93 -2.20 2.64
N GLN A 128 17.85 -1.18 3.50
CA GLN A 128 17.86 -1.35 4.95
C GLN A 128 16.70 -2.23 5.41
N TYR A 129 15.49 -2.00 4.91
CA TYR A 129 14.35 -2.83 5.23
C TYR A 129 14.49 -4.28 4.76
N LEU A 130 14.95 -4.50 3.52
CA LEU A 130 15.15 -5.85 2.97
C LEU A 130 16.26 -6.65 3.66
N THR A 131 17.19 -5.97 4.36
CA THR A 131 18.31 -6.62 5.05
C THR A 131 18.12 -6.71 6.56
N GLY A 132 17.32 -5.83 7.15
CA GLY A 132 17.14 -5.72 8.61
C GLY A 132 15.75 -6.09 9.13
N ASN A 133 14.71 -6.10 8.30
CA ASN A 133 13.34 -6.35 8.75
C ASN A 133 12.91 -7.80 8.47
N SER A 134 13.07 -8.66 9.48
CA SER A 134 12.72 -10.09 9.37
C SER A 134 11.26 -10.33 9.02
N ILE A 135 10.35 -9.44 9.46
CA ILE A 135 8.92 -9.59 9.21
C ILE A 135 8.62 -9.37 7.72
N LEU A 136 9.17 -8.30 7.14
CA LEU A 136 9.08 -8.05 5.70
C LEU A 136 9.69 -9.21 4.90
N CYS A 137 10.88 -9.70 5.30
CA CYS A 137 11.52 -10.85 4.64
C CYS A 137 10.63 -12.10 4.67
N ASN A 138 10.02 -12.41 5.81
CA ASN A 138 9.13 -13.56 5.95
C ASN A 138 7.90 -13.39 5.05
N LEU A 139 7.27 -12.21 5.08
CA LEU A 139 6.11 -11.88 4.24
C LEU A 139 6.42 -12.07 2.75
N LEU A 140 7.54 -11.50 2.28
CA LEU A 140 8.02 -11.62 0.92
C LEU A 140 8.29 -13.08 0.52
N SER A 141 8.84 -13.88 1.42
CA SER A 141 9.23 -15.24 1.12
C SER A 141 8.08 -16.25 1.09
N GLU A 142 7.06 -16.04 1.91
CA GLU A 142 6.00 -17.02 2.13
C GLU A 142 4.71 -16.70 1.39
N GLN A 143 4.36 -15.40 1.28
CA GLN A 143 3.00 -14.99 0.91
C GLN A 143 2.95 -14.23 -0.42
N ILE A 144 3.94 -13.36 -0.66
CA ILE A 144 3.90 -12.46 -1.81
C ILE A 144 4.18 -13.19 -3.12
N THR A 145 3.23 -13.06 -4.05
CA THR A 145 3.33 -13.55 -5.44
C THR A 145 3.42 -12.41 -6.45
N HIS A 146 2.93 -11.22 -6.08
CA HIS A 146 2.97 -10.02 -6.89
C HIS A 146 3.65 -8.90 -6.10
N LEU A 147 4.76 -8.40 -6.61
CA LEU A 147 5.52 -7.34 -5.96
C LEU A 147 5.68 -6.17 -6.93
N TYR A 148 5.20 -5.01 -6.50
CA TYR A 148 5.45 -3.73 -7.14
C TYR A 148 6.39 -2.92 -6.25
N ILE A 149 7.41 -2.33 -6.85
CA ILE A 149 8.34 -1.45 -6.14
C ILE A 149 8.54 -0.20 -6.99
N ASP A 150 8.23 0.95 -6.41
CA ASP A 150 8.55 2.27 -6.94
C ASP A 150 9.66 2.89 -6.11
N ILE A 151 10.75 3.25 -6.78
CA ILE A 151 11.91 3.85 -6.15
C ILE A 151 12.08 5.27 -6.65
N GLU A 152 12.15 6.20 -5.69
CA GLU A 152 12.51 7.59 -5.91
C GLU A 152 14.02 7.69 -6.17
N VAL A 153 14.41 8.03 -7.40
CA VAL A 153 15.81 8.25 -7.78
C VAL A 153 16.07 9.76 -7.80
N LYS A 154 16.80 10.25 -6.79
CA LYS A 154 17.07 11.69 -6.58
C LYS A 154 18.11 12.31 -7.53
N THR A 155 18.54 11.64 -8.60
CA THR A 155 19.67 12.08 -9.42
C THR A 155 19.37 12.07 -10.90
N ASP A 156 19.79 13.13 -11.59
CA ASP A 156 19.89 13.19 -13.05
C ASP A 156 20.98 12.20 -13.53
N ILE A 157 20.54 10.96 -13.75
CA ILE A 157 21.22 9.86 -14.44
C ILE A 157 22.57 9.41 -13.83
N PRO A 158 22.55 8.21 -13.23
CA PRO A 158 23.63 7.23 -13.40
C PRO A 158 23.08 5.88 -13.90
N PRO A 159 23.94 4.94 -14.34
CA PRO A 159 23.51 3.57 -14.63
C PRO A 159 22.89 2.92 -13.38
N LEU A 160 22.13 1.83 -13.58
CA LEU A 160 21.50 1.03 -12.52
C LEU A 160 22.43 0.96 -11.30
N SER A 161 22.07 1.65 -10.21
CA SER A 161 22.99 1.84 -9.10
C SER A 161 23.39 0.47 -8.54
N LYS A 162 24.61 0.33 -8.02
CA LYS A 162 25.03 -0.91 -7.33
C LYS A 162 24.05 -1.31 -6.23
N THR A 163 23.36 -0.33 -5.63
CA THR A 163 22.29 -0.53 -4.64
C THR A 163 21.05 -1.14 -5.27
N LEU A 164 20.58 -0.64 -6.42
CA LEU A 164 19.45 -1.22 -7.15
C LEU A 164 19.72 -2.67 -7.57
N SER A 165 20.91 -2.98 -8.08
CA SER A 165 21.29 -4.37 -8.40
C SER A 165 21.19 -5.27 -7.16
N LYS A 166 21.68 -4.79 -6.01
CA LYS A 166 21.60 -5.54 -4.74
C LYS A 166 20.15 -5.74 -4.29
N ILE A 167 19.33 -4.69 -4.34
CA ILE A 167 17.90 -4.77 -4.01
C ILE A 167 17.22 -5.82 -4.89
N PHE A 168 17.46 -5.76 -6.20
CA PHE A 168 16.88 -6.71 -7.15
C PHE A 168 17.29 -8.16 -6.85
N VAL A 169 18.58 -8.42 -6.62
CA VAL A 169 19.07 -9.76 -6.25
C VAL A 169 18.47 -10.23 -4.92
N LEU A 170 18.38 -9.35 -3.92
CA LEU A 170 17.76 -9.67 -2.64
C LEU A 170 16.29 -10.05 -2.80
N ILE A 171 15.51 -9.27 -3.55
CA ILE A 171 14.11 -9.58 -3.83
C ILE A 171 13.97 -10.96 -4.48
N LEU A 172 14.76 -11.25 -5.52
CA LEU A 172 14.70 -12.55 -6.19
C LEU A 172 15.10 -13.70 -5.26
N SER A 173 16.03 -13.46 -4.33
CA SER A 173 16.44 -14.47 -3.34
C SER A 173 15.38 -14.69 -2.25
N LEU A 174 14.65 -13.65 -1.87
CA LEU A 174 13.65 -13.69 -0.81
C LEU A 174 12.32 -14.25 -1.33
N CYS A 175 11.83 -13.77 -2.47
CA CYS A 175 10.50 -14.06 -2.97
C CYS A 175 10.43 -15.38 -3.75
N LYS A 176 10.43 -16.52 -3.04
CA LYS A 176 10.38 -17.86 -3.65
C LYS A 176 9.13 -18.14 -4.49
N ARG A 177 8.03 -17.41 -4.22
CA ARG A 177 6.72 -17.58 -4.87
C ARG A 177 6.40 -16.48 -5.87
N LEU A 178 7.39 -15.66 -6.23
CA LEU A 178 7.18 -14.49 -7.09
C LEU A 178 6.76 -14.90 -8.50
N ILE A 179 5.57 -14.47 -8.90
CA ILE A 179 5.03 -14.64 -10.26
C ILE A 179 5.29 -13.37 -11.07
N TYR A 180 5.09 -12.21 -10.41
CA TYR A 180 5.19 -10.91 -11.03
C TYR A 180 6.03 -9.96 -10.19
N LEU A 181 7.08 -9.42 -10.81
CA LEU A 181 7.85 -8.30 -10.28
C LEU A 181 7.74 -7.14 -11.26
N ASN A 182 7.28 -5.99 -10.76
CA ASN A 182 7.35 -4.74 -11.47
C ASN A 182 8.18 -3.76 -10.65
N PHE A 183 9.36 -3.47 -11.20
CA PHE A 183 10.30 -2.55 -10.60
C PHE A 183 10.29 -1.27 -11.42
N CYS A 184 9.80 -0.19 -10.82
CA CYS A 184 9.77 1.14 -11.37
C CYS A 184 10.83 1.98 -10.67
N SER A 185 11.66 2.65 -11.45
CA SER A 185 12.43 3.79 -10.96
C SER A 185 11.93 5.01 -11.70
N SER A 186 11.85 6.15 -11.01
CA SER A 186 11.39 7.43 -11.57
C SER A 186 12.15 7.85 -12.84
N CYS A 187 13.30 7.21 -13.12
CA CYS A 187 14.16 7.41 -14.29
C CYS A 187 13.88 6.49 -15.52
N ARG A 188 12.64 6.04 -15.77
CA ARG A 188 12.19 5.31 -17.00
C ARG A 188 12.56 3.83 -17.13
N TYR A 189 13.17 3.19 -16.14
CA TYR A 189 13.44 1.75 -16.22
C TYR A 189 12.26 0.98 -15.64
N ARG A 190 11.59 0.21 -16.50
CA ARG A 190 10.60 -0.79 -16.10
C ARG A 190 11.21 -2.17 -16.29
N LEU A 191 11.66 -2.78 -15.20
CA LEU A 191 12.07 -4.17 -15.21
C LEU A 191 10.86 -5.02 -14.87
N MET A 192 10.37 -5.76 -15.86
CA MET A 192 9.36 -6.80 -15.64
C MET A 192 10.04 -8.15 -15.61
N ALA A 193 9.96 -8.85 -14.49
CA ALA A 193 10.23 -10.27 -14.46
C ALA A 193 8.88 -11.01 -14.46
N ARG A 194 8.62 -11.79 -15.50
CA ARG A 194 7.51 -12.76 -15.56
C ARG A 194 8.10 -14.15 -15.57
N HIS A 195 7.74 -14.96 -14.58
CA HIS A 195 8.21 -16.34 -14.38
C HIS A 195 9.73 -16.52 -14.37
N TRP A 196 10.32 -16.53 -13.17
CA TRP A 196 11.68 -17.00 -12.95
C TRP A 196 11.64 -18.42 -12.38
N PRO A 197 12.02 -19.48 -13.13
CA PRO A 197 12.16 -20.80 -12.55
C PRO A 197 13.29 -20.77 -11.51
N SER A 198 12.97 -21.22 -10.29
CA SER A 198 13.84 -21.20 -9.11
C SER A 198 15.15 -21.99 -9.25
N SER A 199 15.37 -22.67 -10.38
CA SER A 199 16.57 -23.47 -10.68
C SER A 199 17.82 -22.65 -11.05
N HIS A 200 17.70 -21.35 -11.34
CA HIS A 200 18.84 -20.54 -11.84
C HIS A 200 19.58 -19.69 -10.79
N ALA A 201 19.16 -19.67 -9.53
CA ALA A 201 19.82 -18.86 -8.48
C ALA A 201 21.19 -19.39 -8.01
N LYS A 202 21.67 -20.54 -8.51
CA LYS A 202 22.96 -21.13 -8.12
C LYS A 202 24.18 -20.60 -8.90
N GLY A 203 24.02 -19.63 -9.79
CA GLY A 203 25.08 -19.18 -10.70
C GLY A 203 25.60 -17.75 -10.52
N LEU A 204 25.19 -17.02 -9.47
CA LEU A 204 25.61 -15.64 -9.24
C LEU A 204 26.21 -15.50 -7.83
N ASN A 205 27.44 -16.00 -7.68
CA ASN A 205 28.37 -15.63 -6.60
C ASN A 205 29.59 -14.95 -7.23
#